data_AF-A0A812KYW7-F1
#
_entry.id   AF-A0A812KYW7-F1
#
_cell.length_a   1.000
_cell.length_b   1.000
_cell.length_c   1.000
_cell.angle_alpha   90.00
_cell.angle_beta   90.00
_cell.angle_gamma   90.00
#
_symmetry.space_group_name_H-M   'P 1'
#
loop_
_entity.id
_entity.type
_entity.pdbx_description
1 polymer ?
#
loop_
_entity_poly.entity_id
_entity_poly.type
_entity_poly.pdbx_seq_one_letter_code
_entity_poly.pdbx_strand_id
1 'polypeptide(L)'
;MVRQRRFGRAAVLVQALALLLAPACCSFVTGGGAGRRVQRTSRHAEEPNFWEQVVWSAAEKLGDARAAVVGGAEPAEVGNAARTAEELVERMRKDYDRDYFLTGDIDVALYAEECEFADPFTSFNGRDRFVQNLKNLAGGFITAYRTKLLDYETVSQTDSSVEVKSRSQVVLDLALPWKPTLGWVWGVMHECSRRVDASGETVWQCDVHRESWEVSASEGVAMLFRPGKGLLEKSKK
;
A
#
# COMPACT_ATOMS: atom_id res chain seq x y z
N MET A 1 15.32 -40.09 -20.50
CA MET A 1 16.08 -38.83 -20.62
C MET A 1 15.18 -37.81 -21.32
N VAL A 2 14.36 -37.04 -20.60
CA VAL A 2 13.61 -35.91 -21.16
C VAL A 2 13.60 -34.79 -20.12
N ARG A 3 14.14 -33.65 -20.52
CA ARG A 3 14.43 -32.46 -19.70
C ARG A 3 13.19 -31.57 -19.73
N GLN A 4 12.34 -31.60 -18.70
CA GLN A 4 11.24 -30.64 -18.57
C GLN A 4 11.81 -29.26 -18.23
N ARG A 5 11.62 -28.29 -19.13
CA ARG A 5 11.98 -26.89 -18.94
C ARG A 5 10.91 -26.21 -18.08
N ARG A 6 11.32 -25.72 -16.91
CA ARG A 6 10.51 -24.86 -16.03
C ARG A 6 10.42 -23.46 -16.65
N PHE A 7 9.31 -23.15 -17.30
CA PHE A 7 8.89 -21.77 -17.59
C PHE A 7 7.52 -21.59 -16.94
N GLY A 8 7.41 -20.69 -15.97
CA GLY A 8 6.12 -20.46 -15.29
C GLY A 8 6.14 -19.66 -13.99
N ARG A 9 7.20 -18.91 -13.67
CA ARG A 9 7.27 -18.08 -12.44
C ARG A 9 7.56 -16.60 -12.66
N ALA A 10 7.80 -16.16 -13.91
CA ALA A 10 8.17 -14.78 -14.21
C ALA A 10 6.98 -13.81 -14.35
N ALA A 11 5.77 -14.31 -14.65
CA ALA A 11 4.61 -13.45 -14.95
C ALA A 11 3.91 -12.89 -13.69
N VAL A 12 4.06 -13.56 -12.54
CA VAL A 12 3.49 -13.13 -11.25
C VAL A 12 4.31 -11.99 -10.61
N LEU A 13 5.54 -11.78 -11.10
CA LEU A 13 6.53 -10.85 -10.55
C LEU A 13 6.15 -9.37 -10.70
N VAL A 14 5.28 -9.02 -11.66
CA VAL A 14 5.00 -7.63 -12.04
C VAL A 14 3.83 -7.03 -11.25
N GLN A 15 2.89 -7.85 -10.74
CA GLN A 15 1.71 -7.36 -10.01
C GLN A 15 1.98 -6.94 -8.58
N ALA A 16 2.82 -7.66 -7.84
CA ALA A 16 3.21 -7.23 -6.50
C ALA A 16 4.19 -6.04 -6.53
N LEU A 17 4.93 -5.89 -7.64
CA LEU A 17 5.76 -4.72 -7.90
C LEU A 17 4.96 -3.49 -8.35
N ALA A 18 3.73 -3.65 -8.86
CA ALA A 18 2.87 -2.54 -9.29
C ALA A 18 2.44 -1.65 -8.12
N LEU A 19 2.32 -2.20 -6.92
CA LEU A 19 2.09 -1.44 -5.68
C LEU A 19 3.35 -0.73 -5.18
N LEU A 20 4.50 -1.02 -5.79
CA LEU A 20 5.74 -0.31 -5.55
C LEU A 20 6.11 0.58 -6.75
N LEU A 21 5.37 0.56 -7.88
CA LEU A 21 5.82 1.12 -9.18
C LEU A 21 4.73 1.60 -10.18
N ALA A 22 3.42 1.57 -9.90
CA ALA A 22 2.42 1.99 -10.89
C ALA A 22 2.15 3.49 -10.85
N PRO A 23 2.08 4.25 -11.96
CA PRO A 23 1.44 5.56 -11.98
C PRO A 23 -0.07 5.44 -12.17
N ALA A 24 -0.86 6.26 -11.47
CA ALA A 24 -2.28 6.43 -11.80
C ALA A 24 -2.69 7.91 -11.71
N CYS A 25 -2.57 8.61 -12.84
CA CYS A 25 -3.44 9.74 -13.10
C CYS A 25 -4.81 9.23 -13.57
N CYS A 26 -5.84 9.87 -13.01
CA CYS A 26 -7.22 10.00 -13.50
C CYS A 26 -8.26 8.95 -13.08
N SER A 27 -8.99 9.28 -12.02
CA SER A 27 -10.42 8.97 -11.89
C SER A 27 -11.21 9.91 -12.81
N PHE A 28 -11.89 9.37 -13.83
CA PHE A 28 -12.88 10.12 -14.60
C PHE A 28 -14.21 10.16 -13.82
N VAL A 29 -14.55 11.31 -13.25
CA VAL A 29 -15.91 11.64 -12.83
C VAL A 29 -16.64 12.24 -14.03
N THR A 30 -17.61 11.52 -14.58
CA THR A 30 -18.60 12.09 -15.51
C THR A 30 -19.75 12.70 -14.70
N GLY A 31 -19.83 14.02 -14.63
CA GLY A 31 -20.94 14.73 -14.02
C GLY A 31 -21.00 16.18 -14.47
N GLY A 32 -21.94 16.49 -15.37
CA GLY A 32 -22.14 17.83 -15.91
C GLY A 32 -22.70 18.82 -14.88
N GLY A 33 -22.25 20.08 -14.96
CA GLY A 33 -22.82 21.19 -14.20
C GLY A 33 -21.93 22.43 -14.28
N ALA A 34 -22.44 23.49 -14.92
CA ALA A 34 -21.71 24.72 -15.22
C ALA A 34 -21.41 25.58 -13.98
N GLY A 35 -20.19 26.15 -13.90
CA GLY A 35 -19.91 27.26 -12.98
C GLY A 35 -18.42 27.59 -12.73
N ARG A 36 -17.95 28.67 -13.38
CA ARG A 36 -16.79 29.55 -13.06
C ARG A 36 -15.40 28.94 -12.77
N ARG A 37 -14.51 29.15 -13.75
CA ARG A 37 -13.08 28.79 -13.80
C ARG A 37 -12.22 29.72 -12.93
N VAL A 38 -11.67 29.21 -11.83
CA VAL A 38 -10.43 29.72 -11.22
C VAL A 38 -9.27 29.00 -11.92
N GLN A 39 -8.38 29.75 -12.58
CA GLN A 39 -7.19 29.18 -13.23
C GLN A 39 -6.17 28.77 -12.16
N ARG A 40 -6.13 27.47 -11.84
CA ARG A 40 -4.98 26.82 -11.19
C ARG A 40 -4.15 26.20 -12.30
N THR A 41 -2.91 26.63 -12.41
CA THR A 41 -1.94 26.12 -13.39
C THR A 41 -1.61 24.65 -13.08
N SER A 42 -2.22 23.72 -13.80
CA SER A 42 -1.86 22.31 -13.79
C SER A 42 -0.68 22.09 -14.74
N ARG A 43 0.39 21.48 -14.23
CA ARG A 43 1.41 20.85 -15.07
C ARG A 43 0.73 19.70 -15.82
N HIS A 44 0.87 19.66 -17.15
CA HIS A 44 0.38 18.57 -18.00
C HIS A 44 0.98 17.24 -17.52
N ALA A 45 0.12 16.32 -17.08
CA ALA A 45 0.46 14.89 -17.01
C ALA A 45 0.14 14.28 -18.38
N GLU A 46 1.08 13.52 -18.93
CA GLU A 46 0.96 12.81 -20.20
C GLU A 46 0.07 11.57 -20.02
N GLU A 47 -0.90 11.35 -20.91
CA GLU A 47 -1.83 10.22 -20.79
C GLU A 47 -1.13 8.87 -21.07
N PRO A 48 -1.47 7.80 -20.34
CA PRO A 48 -0.83 6.49 -20.49
C PRO A 48 -1.11 5.89 -21.86
N ASN A 49 -0.07 5.37 -22.51
CA ASN A 49 -0.20 4.83 -23.86
C ASN A 49 -0.98 3.51 -23.87
N PHE A 50 -1.48 3.13 -25.05
CA PHE A 50 -2.31 1.93 -25.25
C PHE A 50 -1.65 0.63 -24.72
N TRP A 51 -0.32 0.51 -24.83
CA TRP A 51 0.39 -0.70 -24.40
C TRP A 51 0.46 -0.82 -22.89
N GLU A 52 0.58 0.30 -22.18
CA GLU A 52 0.53 0.33 -20.70
C GLU A 52 -0.84 -0.10 -20.19
N GLN A 53 -1.93 0.37 -20.83
CA GLN A 53 -3.29 -0.04 -20.48
C GLN A 53 -3.51 -1.55 -20.69
N VAL A 54 -2.97 -2.12 -21.77
CA VAL A 54 -3.07 -3.55 -22.05
C VAL A 54 -2.29 -4.38 -21.04
N VAL A 55 -1.06 -3.96 -20.71
CA VAL A 55 -0.23 -4.64 -19.70
C VAL A 55 -0.90 -4.62 -18.33
N TRP A 56 -1.57 -3.53 -17.96
CA TRP A 56 -2.36 -3.43 -16.72
C TRP A 56 -3.62 -4.25 -16.71
N SER A 57 -4.43 -4.20 -17.76
CA SER A 57 -5.62 -5.05 -17.81
C SER A 57 -5.25 -6.54 -17.78
N ALA A 58 -4.12 -6.93 -18.39
CA ALA A 58 -3.62 -8.30 -18.33
C ALA A 58 -3.09 -8.68 -16.93
N ALA A 59 -2.48 -7.73 -16.22
CA ALA A 59 -2.06 -7.92 -14.84
C ALA A 59 -3.28 -8.10 -13.92
N GLU A 60 -4.24 -7.18 -13.94
CA GLU A 60 -5.45 -7.28 -13.09
C GLU A 60 -6.17 -8.62 -13.30
N LYS A 61 -6.40 -9.01 -14.57
CA LYS A 61 -7.05 -10.29 -14.89
C LYS A 61 -6.27 -11.52 -14.43
N LEU A 62 -4.94 -11.47 -14.43
CA LEU A 62 -4.12 -12.57 -13.94
C LEU A 62 -4.13 -12.63 -12.39
N GLY A 63 -4.20 -11.47 -11.72
CA GLY A 63 -4.41 -11.38 -10.28
C GLY A 63 -5.77 -11.96 -9.88
N ASP A 64 -6.83 -11.57 -10.57
CA ASP A 64 -8.20 -12.07 -10.36
C ASP A 64 -8.30 -13.57 -10.63
N ALA A 65 -7.69 -14.06 -11.71
CA ALA A 65 -7.66 -15.49 -12.02
C ALA A 65 -6.90 -16.29 -10.96
N ARG A 66 -5.82 -15.73 -10.40
CA ARG A 66 -5.11 -16.36 -9.28
C ARG A 66 -5.96 -16.36 -8.01
N ALA A 67 -6.66 -15.27 -7.70
CA ALA A 67 -7.58 -15.21 -6.57
C ALA A 67 -8.70 -16.25 -6.71
N ALA A 68 -9.29 -16.41 -7.91
CA ALA A 68 -10.30 -17.44 -8.17
C ALA A 68 -9.78 -18.88 -8.04
N VAL A 69 -8.51 -19.14 -8.38
CA VAL A 69 -7.89 -20.48 -8.30
C VAL A 69 -7.44 -20.83 -6.88
N VAL A 70 -7.01 -19.84 -6.09
CA VAL A 70 -6.53 -20.03 -4.71
C VAL A 70 -7.69 -19.93 -3.69
N GLY A 71 -8.90 -19.61 -4.16
CA GLY A 71 -10.01 -19.20 -3.32
C GLY A 71 -9.85 -17.71 -3.01
N GLY A 72 -10.83 -16.89 -3.42
CA GLY A 72 -10.86 -15.49 -3.04
C GLY A 72 -10.81 -15.40 -1.52
N ALA A 73 -9.99 -14.50 -0.98
CA ALA A 73 -9.96 -14.31 0.46
C ALA A 73 -11.35 -13.89 0.92
N GLU A 74 -11.90 -14.61 1.90
CA GLU A 74 -13.04 -14.14 2.68
C GLU A 74 -12.77 -12.68 3.12
N PRO A 75 -13.79 -11.79 3.09
CA PRO A 75 -13.62 -10.44 3.60
C PRO A 75 -12.99 -10.51 4.97
N ALA A 76 -11.94 -9.72 5.20
CA ALA A 76 -11.31 -9.68 6.52
C ALA A 76 -12.39 -9.33 7.56
N GLU A 77 -12.49 -10.09 8.65
CA GLU A 77 -13.41 -9.72 9.72
C GLU A 77 -13.03 -8.31 10.21
N VAL A 78 -13.90 -7.35 9.91
CA VAL A 78 -13.67 -5.96 10.26
C VAL A 78 -14.00 -5.84 11.75
N GLY A 79 -12.98 -5.67 12.58
CA GLY A 79 -13.17 -5.30 13.98
C GLY A 79 -13.94 -3.98 14.12
N ASN A 80 -14.22 -3.56 15.35
CA ASN A 80 -14.90 -2.28 15.56
C ASN A 80 -13.98 -1.10 15.23
N ALA A 81 -14.51 -0.09 14.53
CA ALA A 81 -13.81 1.18 14.31
C ALA A 81 -13.54 1.88 15.64
N ALA A 82 -12.52 2.73 15.68
CA ALA A 82 -12.16 3.48 16.88
C ALA A 82 -13.30 4.44 17.27
N ARG A 83 -13.60 4.56 18.56
CA ARG A 83 -14.68 5.43 19.08
C ARG A 83 -14.19 6.83 19.44
N THR A 84 -12.89 7.00 19.69
CA THR A 84 -12.26 8.30 19.91
C THR A 84 -11.03 8.51 19.03
N ALA A 85 -10.60 9.77 18.90
CA ALA A 85 -9.38 10.12 18.19
C ALA A 85 -8.13 9.54 18.88
N GLU A 86 -8.11 9.51 20.21
CA GLU A 86 -7.02 8.95 21.00
C GLU A 86 -6.90 7.44 20.79
N GLU A 87 -8.04 6.73 20.78
CA GLU A 87 -8.08 5.29 20.48
C GLU A 87 -7.58 5.00 19.07
N LEU A 88 -8.00 5.82 18.08
CA LEU A 88 -7.52 5.73 16.70
C LEU A 88 -5.98 5.84 16.65
N VAL A 89 -5.41 6.91 17.23
CA VAL A 89 -3.96 7.15 17.23
C VAL A 89 -3.20 6.04 17.95
N GLU A 90 -3.73 5.51 19.06
CA GLU A 90 -3.11 4.40 19.78
C GLU A 90 -3.12 3.10 18.96
N ARG A 91 -4.24 2.79 18.30
CA ARG A 91 -4.36 1.59 17.46
C ARG A 91 -3.50 1.69 16.20
N MET A 92 -3.43 2.86 15.58
CA MET A 92 -2.49 3.14 14.50
C MET A 92 -1.04 2.94 14.96
N ARG A 93 -0.68 3.38 16.18
CA ARG A 93 0.67 3.14 16.71
C ARG A 93 0.97 1.64 16.83
N LYS A 94 -0.01 0.85 17.29
CA LYS A 94 0.11 -0.62 17.36
C LYS A 94 0.29 -1.27 16.00
N ASP A 95 -0.26 -0.71 14.92
CA ASP A 95 -0.01 -1.14 13.53
C ASP A 95 1.47 -1.05 13.18
N TYR A 96 2.15 0.04 13.56
CA TYR A 96 3.59 0.17 13.36
C TYR A 96 4.40 -0.79 14.23
N ASP A 97 3.98 -1.05 15.47
CA ASP A 97 4.68 -1.98 16.38
C ASP A 97 4.63 -3.43 15.88
N ARG A 98 3.62 -3.80 15.08
CA ARG A 98 3.51 -5.11 14.40
C ARG A 98 4.00 -5.13 12.96
N ASP A 99 4.64 -4.04 12.51
CA ASP A 99 5.16 -3.87 11.15
C ASP A 99 4.10 -4.19 10.07
N TYR A 100 2.86 -3.69 10.25
CA TYR A 100 1.68 -4.10 9.45
C TYR A 100 1.91 -4.14 7.93
N PHE A 101 2.71 -3.20 7.40
CA PHE A 101 3.00 -3.09 5.97
C PHE A 101 3.83 -4.27 5.44
N LEU A 102 4.67 -4.87 6.28
CA LEU A 102 5.55 -5.98 5.92
C LEU A 102 4.98 -7.34 6.32
N THR A 103 4.09 -7.37 7.31
CA THR A 103 3.44 -8.59 7.81
C THR A 103 2.06 -8.83 7.21
N GLY A 104 1.41 -7.77 6.72
CA GLY A 104 0.00 -7.79 6.33
C GLY A 104 -0.97 -7.87 7.52
N ASP A 105 -0.47 -7.84 8.76
CA ASP A 105 -1.27 -7.81 9.98
C ASP A 105 -1.67 -6.37 10.29
N ILE A 106 -2.76 -5.94 9.67
CA ILE A 106 -3.28 -4.58 9.72
C ILE A 106 -4.61 -4.52 10.48
N ASP A 107 -4.79 -3.48 11.29
CA ASP A 107 -6.10 -3.15 11.86
C ASP A 107 -6.99 -2.48 10.80
N VAL A 108 -7.69 -3.33 10.06
CA VAL A 108 -8.58 -2.98 8.95
C VAL A 108 -9.61 -1.92 9.38
N ALA A 109 -10.08 -1.95 10.62
CA ALA A 109 -11.15 -1.07 11.08
C ALA A 109 -10.73 0.40 11.23
N LEU A 110 -9.42 0.69 11.20
CA LEU A 110 -8.88 2.06 11.21
C LEU A 110 -9.14 2.82 9.91
N TYR A 111 -9.46 2.13 8.81
CA TYR A 111 -9.59 2.74 7.49
C TYR A 111 -11.05 2.72 7.05
N ALA A 112 -11.51 3.82 6.47
CA ALA A 112 -12.81 3.90 5.83
C ALA A 112 -12.86 2.96 4.61
N GLU A 113 -14.04 2.45 4.25
CA GLU A 113 -14.21 1.54 3.11
C GLU A 113 -13.61 2.12 1.82
N GLU A 114 -13.87 3.40 1.55
CA GLU A 114 -13.40 4.14 0.37
C GLU A 114 -12.09 4.92 0.60
N CYS A 115 -11.32 4.58 1.64
CA CYS A 115 -10.04 5.24 1.94
C CYS A 115 -9.13 5.28 0.71
N GLU A 116 -8.54 6.45 0.43
CA GLU A 116 -7.52 6.65 -0.59
C GLU A 116 -6.19 6.14 -0.06
N PHE A 117 -5.59 5.18 -0.76
CA PHE A 117 -4.22 4.73 -0.55
C PHE A 117 -3.37 5.25 -1.70
N ALA A 118 -2.27 5.93 -1.37
CA ALA A 118 -1.40 6.53 -2.36
C ALA A 118 0.07 6.32 -2.00
N ASP A 119 0.88 6.04 -3.00
CA ASP A 119 2.33 5.97 -2.92
C ASP A 119 2.96 6.97 -3.94
N PRO A 120 4.30 7.12 -3.99
CA PRO A 120 4.94 8.03 -4.95
C PRO A 120 4.67 7.73 -6.43
N PHE A 121 4.10 6.58 -6.73
CA PHE A 121 3.75 6.14 -8.07
C PHE A 121 2.23 6.25 -8.27
N THR A 122 1.39 5.54 -7.49
CA THR A 122 -0.06 5.40 -7.75
C THR A 122 -0.91 5.94 -6.61
N SER A 123 -2.19 6.17 -6.88
CA SER A 123 -3.24 6.16 -5.87
C SER A 123 -4.42 5.29 -6.29
N PHE A 124 -5.16 4.78 -5.30
CA PHE A 124 -6.42 4.08 -5.50
C PHE A 124 -7.32 4.22 -4.27
N ASN A 125 -8.63 4.04 -4.45
CA ASN A 125 -9.58 3.96 -3.35
C ASN A 125 -9.95 2.50 -3.06
N GLY A 126 -10.22 2.20 -1.79
CA GLY A 126 -10.76 0.91 -1.36
C GLY A 126 -9.85 0.20 -0.35
N ARG A 127 -10.30 0.15 0.91
CA ARG A 127 -9.61 -0.55 2.00
C ARG A 127 -9.40 -2.03 1.71
N ASP A 128 -10.42 -2.72 1.22
CA ASP A 128 -10.32 -4.17 1.03
C ASP A 128 -9.31 -4.52 -0.08
N ARG A 129 -9.21 -3.66 -1.10
CA ARG A 129 -8.14 -3.72 -2.10
C ARG A 129 -6.77 -3.55 -1.45
N PHE A 130 -6.59 -2.57 -0.57
CA PHE A 130 -5.33 -2.38 0.17
C PHE A 130 -4.97 -3.59 1.04
N VAL A 131 -5.93 -4.15 1.78
CA VAL A 131 -5.70 -5.37 2.60
C VAL A 131 -5.26 -6.54 1.73
N GLN A 132 -5.89 -6.74 0.57
CA GLN A 132 -5.50 -7.80 -0.35
C GLN A 132 -4.09 -7.58 -0.92
N ASN A 133 -3.74 -6.33 -1.20
CA ASN A 133 -2.42 -5.92 -1.67
C ASN A 133 -1.33 -6.22 -0.64
N LEU A 134 -1.57 -5.91 0.64
CA LEU A 134 -0.67 -6.24 1.74
C LEU A 134 -0.47 -7.75 1.88
N LYS A 135 -1.56 -8.54 1.85
CA LYS A 135 -1.47 -10.01 1.90
C LYS A 135 -0.62 -10.58 0.77
N ASN A 136 -0.74 -10.03 -0.44
CA ASN A 136 0.05 -10.46 -1.59
C ASN A 136 1.54 -10.14 -1.43
N LEU A 137 1.87 -8.98 -0.87
CA LEU A 137 3.24 -8.53 -0.64
C LEU A 137 3.91 -9.34 0.50
N ALA A 138 3.30 -9.32 1.68
CA ALA A 138 3.80 -9.95 2.89
C ALA A 138 3.82 -11.48 2.80
N GLY A 139 2.77 -12.09 2.23
CA GLY A 139 2.61 -13.54 2.18
C GLY A 139 3.38 -14.27 1.07
N GLY A 140 4.05 -13.54 0.16
CA GLY A 140 4.62 -14.15 -1.04
C GLY A 140 6.00 -13.66 -1.47
N PHE A 141 6.38 -12.42 -1.13
CA PHE A 141 7.59 -11.80 -1.69
C PHE A 141 8.65 -11.45 -0.65
N ILE A 142 8.27 -11.08 0.56
CA ILE A 142 9.23 -10.71 1.60
C ILE A 142 9.74 -11.98 2.29
N THR A 143 11.05 -12.24 2.23
CA THR A 143 11.65 -13.41 2.91
C THR A 143 12.25 -13.09 4.26
N ALA A 144 12.71 -11.86 4.43
CA ALA A 144 13.26 -11.34 5.67
C ALA A 144 13.12 -9.83 5.66
N TYR A 145 12.95 -9.22 6.82
CA TYR A 145 12.93 -7.78 6.94
C TYR A 145 13.47 -7.31 8.30
N ARG A 146 13.83 -6.04 8.36
CA ARG A 146 14.11 -5.29 9.58
C ARG A 146 13.48 -3.91 9.44
N THR A 147 12.78 -3.48 10.47
CA THR A 147 12.20 -2.14 10.55
C THR A 147 12.67 -1.45 11.80
N LYS A 148 12.68 -0.13 11.74
CA LYS A 148 12.82 0.72 12.91
C LYS A 148 11.95 1.94 12.69
N LEU A 149 10.93 2.11 13.53
CA LEU A 149 10.17 3.34 13.59
C LEU A 149 11.11 4.47 14.07
N LEU A 150 11.29 5.47 13.21
CA LEU A 150 12.15 6.63 13.44
C LEU A 150 11.35 7.76 14.09
N ASP A 151 10.13 7.97 13.60
CA ASP A 151 9.27 9.06 14.04
C ASP A 151 7.79 8.67 13.93
N TYR A 152 6.97 9.25 14.80
CA TYR A 152 5.53 9.10 14.85
C TYR A 152 4.92 10.27 15.59
N GLU A 153 4.19 11.11 14.88
CA GLU A 153 3.67 12.36 15.39
C GLU A 153 2.21 12.54 14.99
N THR A 154 1.39 13.03 15.93
CA THR A 154 0.09 13.61 15.60
C THR A 154 0.35 15.05 15.17
N VAL A 155 0.24 15.32 13.87
CA VAL A 155 0.53 16.62 13.26
C VAL A 155 -0.56 17.63 13.59
N SER A 156 -1.81 17.20 13.53
CA SER A 156 -2.95 18.02 13.89
C SER A 156 -4.08 17.16 14.45
N GLN A 157 -4.83 17.73 15.39
CA GLN A 157 -6.01 17.12 15.97
C GLN A 157 -7.05 18.21 16.22
N THR A 158 -8.24 18.02 15.66
CA THR A 158 -9.43 18.86 15.87
C THR A 158 -10.58 17.98 16.36
N ASP A 159 -11.73 18.58 16.66
CA ASP A 159 -12.92 17.83 17.06
C ASP A 159 -13.44 16.86 15.99
N SER A 160 -13.04 17.03 14.73
CA SER A 160 -13.53 16.24 13.59
C SER A 160 -12.44 15.61 12.72
N SER A 161 -11.17 15.93 12.93
CA SER A 161 -10.07 15.44 12.10
C SER A 161 -8.79 15.19 12.91
N VAL A 162 -8.02 14.20 12.48
CA VAL A 162 -6.70 13.87 13.01
C VAL A 162 -5.77 13.61 11.83
N GLU A 163 -4.60 14.23 11.84
CA GLU A 163 -3.51 13.92 10.90
C GLU A 163 -2.34 13.30 11.68
N VAL A 164 -1.90 12.12 11.25
CA VAL A 164 -0.76 11.40 11.85
C VAL A 164 0.31 11.19 10.80
N LYS A 165 1.56 11.48 11.14
CA LYS A 165 2.74 11.16 10.32
C LYS A 165 3.62 10.16 11.01
N SER A 166 4.23 9.31 10.21
CA SER A 166 5.17 8.29 10.66
C SER A 166 6.33 8.21 9.69
N ARG A 167 7.49 7.80 10.20
CA ARG A 167 8.67 7.47 9.39
C ARG A 167 9.34 6.25 9.96
N SER A 168 9.59 5.27 9.12
CA SER A 168 10.26 4.01 9.46
C SER A 168 11.44 3.78 8.52
N GLN A 169 12.56 3.37 9.08
CA GLN A 169 13.63 2.77 8.28
C GLN A 169 13.23 1.33 7.99
N VAL A 170 13.19 0.97 6.70
CA VAL A 170 12.84 -0.38 6.25
C VAL A 170 14.02 -0.98 5.51
N VAL A 171 14.33 -2.23 5.79
CA VAL A 171 15.23 -3.06 4.99
C VAL A 171 14.57 -4.42 4.80
N LEU A 172 14.46 -4.90 3.57
CA LEU A 172 13.83 -6.18 3.28
C LEU A 172 14.56 -6.94 2.18
N ASP A 173 14.46 -8.27 2.24
CA ASP A 173 14.87 -9.18 1.18
C ASP A 173 13.66 -9.71 0.45
N LEU A 174 13.78 -9.83 -0.88
CA LEU A 174 12.74 -10.43 -1.71
C LEU A 174 13.05 -11.86 -2.12
N ALA A 175 12.00 -12.65 -2.30
CA ALA A 175 11.99 -14.03 -2.79
C ALA A 175 12.32 -14.16 -4.29
N LEU A 176 13.34 -13.44 -4.77
CA LEU A 176 13.81 -13.46 -6.16
C LEU A 176 15.14 -14.22 -6.28
N PRO A 177 15.46 -14.81 -7.45
CA PRO A 177 16.65 -15.66 -7.60
C PRO A 177 17.98 -15.01 -7.22
N TRP A 178 18.10 -13.69 -7.41
CA TRP A 178 19.29 -12.90 -7.05
C TRP A 178 19.20 -12.23 -5.67
N LYS A 179 18.16 -12.54 -4.88
CA LYS A 179 17.93 -12.10 -3.49
C LYS A 179 18.21 -10.60 -3.28
N PRO A 180 17.53 -9.69 -4.00
CA PRO A 180 17.76 -8.27 -3.83
C PRO A 180 17.41 -7.88 -2.38
N THR A 181 18.26 -7.03 -1.82
CA THR A 181 18.04 -6.39 -0.52
C THR A 181 17.71 -4.94 -0.81
N LEU A 182 16.52 -4.51 -0.42
CA LEU A 182 16.07 -3.15 -0.59
C LEU A 182 16.11 -2.46 0.77
N GLY A 183 16.46 -1.18 0.80
CA GLY A 183 16.43 -0.41 2.04
C GLY A 183 16.23 1.08 1.79
N TRP A 184 15.26 1.66 2.49
CA TRP A 184 14.90 3.07 2.37
C TRP A 184 14.19 3.55 3.65
N VAL A 185 14.03 4.86 3.77
CA VAL A 185 13.12 5.45 4.76
C VAL A 185 11.75 5.60 4.13
N TRP A 186 10.77 4.97 4.76
CA TRP A 186 9.38 4.93 4.38
C TRP A 186 8.58 5.79 5.35
N GLY A 187 7.89 6.79 4.83
CA GLY A 187 7.00 7.65 5.61
C GLY A 187 5.55 7.46 5.18
N VAL A 188 4.63 7.57 6.13
CA VAL A 188 3.19 7.59 5.84
C VAL A 188 2.54 8.74 6.57
N MET A 189 1.68 9.44 5.85
CA MET A 189 0.74 10.40 6.38
C MET A 189 -0.66 9.79 6.31
N HIS A 190 -1.40 9.89 7.42
CA HIS A 190 -2.80 9.51 7.48
C HIS A 190 -3.65 10.73 7.79
N GLU A 191 -4.74 10.91 7.04
CA GLU A 191 -5.79 11.88 7.34
C GLU A 191 -7.04 11.11 7.75
N CYS A 192 -7.51 11.34 8.97
CA CYS A 192 -8.60 10.58 9.56
C CYS A 192 -9.67 11.51 10.10
N SER A 193 -10.93 11.12 9.89
CA SER A 193 -12.08 11.96 10.19
C SER A 193 -13.07 11.25 11.08
N ARG A 194 -13.69 12.04 11.96
CA ARG A 194 -14.85 11.64 12.74
C ARG A 194 -16.05 11.47 11.81
N ARG A 195 -16.75 10.34 11.92
CA ARG A 195 -17.99 10.07 11.20
C ARG A 195 -18.99 9.38 12.11
N VAL A 196 -20.21 9.22 11.60
CA VAL A 196 -21.27 8.45 12.24
C VAL A 196 -21.44 7.18 11.42
N ASP A 197 -21.37 6.03 12.07
CA ASP A 197 -21.56 4.73 11.41
C ASP A 197 -23.06 4.45 11.15
N ALA A 198 -23.36 3.30 10.56
CA ALA A 198 -24.74 2.90 10.27
C ALA A 198 -25.61 2.70 11.53
N SER A 199 -25.02 2.50 12.71
CA SER A 199 -25.76 2.36 13.97
C SER A 199 -26.08 3.71 14.61
N GLY A 200 -25.52 4.81 14.08
CA GLY A 200 -25.66 6.14 14.65
C GLY A 200 -24.59 6.47 15.69
N GLU A 201 -23.58 5.62 15.86
CA GLU A 201 -22.49 5.84 16.79
C GLU A 201 -21.35 6.63 16.14
N THR A 202 -20.65 7.42 16.95
CA THR A 202 -19.46 8.14 16.48
C THR A 202 -18.30 7.17 16.35
N VAL A 203 -17.63 7.22 15.19
CA VAL A 203 -16.42 6.46 14.90
C VAL A 203 -15.37 7.34 14.24
N TRP A 204 -14.12 6.90 14.32
CA TRP A 204 -12.96 7.53 13.71
C TRP A 204 -12.30 6.55 12.76
N GLN A 205 -12.07 7.00 11.53
CA GLN A 205 -11.42 6.22 10.49
C GLN A 205 -10.64 7.12 9.54
N CYS A 206 -9.58 6.57 8.95
CA CYS A 206 -8.72 7.24 7.99
C CYS A 206 -9.37 7.24 6.60
N ASP A 207 -9.42 8.44 6.01
CA ASP A 207 -9.90 8.67 4.65
C ASP A 207 -8.72 8.67 3.66
N VAL A 208 -7.52 8.98 4.13
CA VAL A 208 -6.30 9.02 3.31
C VAL A 208 -5.17 8.31 4.04
N HIS A 209 -4.46 7.45 3.31
CA HIS A 209 -3.18 6.86 3.65
C HIS A 209 -2.22 7.19 2.50
N ARG A 210 -1.21 8.01 2.76
CA ARG A 210 -0.28 8.50 1.73
C ARG A 210 1.16 8.22 2.12
N GLU A 211 1.81 7.38 1.34
CA GLU A 211 3.21 7.03 1.48
C GLU A 211 4.13 8.06 0.83
N SER A 212 5.33 8.17 1.39
CA SER A 212 6.43 9.00 0.92
C SER A 212 7.74 8.27 1.16
N TRP A 213 8.64 8.24 0.16
CA TRP A 213 9.90 7.52 0.25
C TRP A 213 11.06 8.51 0.10
N GLU A 214 12.14 8.30 0.87
CA GLU A 214 13.35 9.15 0.75
C GLU A 214 14.27 8.78 -0.41
N VAL A 215 13.94 7.72 -1.13
CA VAL A 215 14.61 7.34 -2.37
C VAL A 215 13.72 7.72 -3.55
N SER A 216 14.35 8.07 -4.66
CA SER A 216 13.60 8.30 -5.88
C SER A 216 12.93 7.00 -6.36
N ALA A 217 11.82 7.17 -7.07
CA ALA A 217 11.09 6.09 -7.72
C ALA A 217 12.02 5.15 -8.52
N SER A 218 12.86 5.74 -9.38
CA SER A 218 13.81 5.02 -10.24
C SER A 218 14.92 4.32 -9.45
N GLU A 219 15.34 4.89 -8.31
CA GLU A 219 16.29 4.24 -7.42
C GLU A 219 15.68 3.01 -6.74
N GLY A 220 14.43 3.10 -6.29
CA GLY A 220 13.66 1.95 -5.79
C GLY A 220 13.57 0.83 -6.81
N VAL A 221 13.25 1.16 -8.07
CA VAL A 221 13.30 0.21 -9.21
C VAL A 221 14.69 -0.41 -9.33
N ALA A 222 15.74 0.41 -9.32
CA ALA A 222 17.10 -0.08 -9.54
C ALA A 222 17.53 -1.06 -8.43
N MET A 223 17.10 -0.87 -7.18
CA MET A 223 17.38 -1.81 -6.08
C MET A 223 16.81 -3.21 -6.34
N LEU A 224 15.64 -3.31 -6.99
CA LEU A 224 15.02 -4.60 -7.32
C LEU A 224 15.88 -5.46 -8.24
N PHE A 225 16.68 -4.85 -9.11
CA PHE A 225 17.54 -5.56 -10.07
C PHE A 225 18.97 -5.78 -9.59
N ARG A 226 19.36 -5.23 -8.42
CA ARG A 226 20.69 -5.42 -7.85
C ARG A 226 20.74 -6.70 -7.02
N PRO A 227 21.75 -7.58 -7.21
CA PRO A 227 21.97 -8.70 -6.30
C PRO A 227 22.17 -8.22 -4.86
N GLY A 228 21.44 -8.82 -3.92
CA GLY A 228 21.60 -8.53 -2.49
C GLY A 228 22.52 -9.55 -1.81
N LYS A 229 23.08 -9.16 -0.67
CA LYS A 229 23.83 -10.07 0.20
C LYS A 229 22.92 -10.85 1.17
N GLY A 230 21.64 -10.50 1.20
CA GLY A 230 20.67 -10.99 2.18
C GLY A 230 20.86 -10.35 3.55
N LEU A 231 19.76 -10.12 4.25
CA LEU A 231 19.76 -9.86 5.67
C LEU A 231 20.22 -11.14 6.36
N LEU A 232 21.40 -11.07 6.98
CA LEU A 232 21.88 -12.15 7.86
C LEU A 232 20.80 -12.42 8.90
N GLU A 233 20.27 -13.64 8.89
CA GLU A 233 19.36 -14.14 9.90
C GLU A 233 20.10 -14.00 11.23
N LYS A 234 19.59 -13.17 12.16
CA LYS A 234 20.14 -13.18 13.50
C LYS A 234 19.85 -14.57 14.06
N SER A 235 20.88 -15.39 14.21
CA SER A 235 20.80 -16.63 14.99
C SER A 235 20.04 -16.30 16.27
N LYS A 236 18.85 -16.90 16.44
CA LYS A 236 18.20 -16.93 17.75
C LYS A 236 19.24 -17.45 18.74
N LYS A 237 19.64 -16.60 19.69
CA LYS A 237 20.38 -17.01 20.88
C LYS A 237 19.36 -17.33 21.97
#